data_AF-Q9NCE5-F1
#
_entry.id   AF-Q9NCE5-F1
#
_cell.length_a   1.000
_cell.length_b   1.000
_cell.length_c   1.000
_cell.angle_alpha   90.00
_cell.angle_beta   90.00
_cell.angle_gamma   90.00
#
_symmetry.space_group_name_H-M   'P 1'
#
loop_
_entity.id
_entity.type
_entity.pdbx_description
1 polymer ?
#
loop_
_entity_poly.entity_id
_entity_poly.type
_entity_poly.pdbx_seq_one_letter_code
_entity_poly.pdbx_strand_id
1 'polypeptide(L)'
;NDKGQNGEDLTGGYYDAGDYVKFGFPMAYTATVLAWGLVDHPAGYSSAGVLDDGRKALKWVTDYLIKAHVSKNELYGQVGDGDADHAYWGRPEDMTMARPAYKIDTSRPGSDLAGETAAALAAASIVFKSTDSNYANTLLTHAKQLFDFANNYRGKYSDSITQASNFYSSSDYKDELVWAAVWLYRATNDQTYLTTAEKLYSDLGLQSWNGGFTWDTKISGVEVLLAKITGKQAYKDKVKGYCDYISGSQQKTPKGLVYIDKWGSLRMAA
;
A
#
# COMPACT_ATOMS: atom_id res chain seq x y z
N ASN A 1 9.07 5.19 21.91
CA ASN A 1 10.01 6.27 21.52
C ASN A 1 10.55 6.01 20.11
N ASP A 2 9.65 5.79 19.16
CA ASP A 2 10.02 5.45 17.79
C ASP A 2 10.58 6.70 17.10
N LYS A 3 11.82 6.59 16.60
CA LYS A 3 12.54 7.73 16.01
C LYS A 3 13.43 7.30 14.86
N GLY A 4 13.61 8.21 13.90
CA GLY A 4 14.53 8.03 12.79
C GLY A 4 16.01 8.10 13.22
N GLN A 5 16.90 7.84 12.26
CA GLN A 5 18.34 7.79 12.46
C GLN A 5 18.93 9.15 12.85
N ASN A 6 18.24 10.26 12.58
CA ASN A 6 18.63 11.61 13.00
C ASN A 6 17.68 12.21 14.05
N GLY A 7 16.84 11.40 14.68
CA GLY A 7 15.91 11.83 15.73
C GLY A 7 14.55 12.33 15.22
N GLU A 8 14.22 12.08 13.96
CA GLU A 8 12.89 12.37 13.39
C GLU A 8 11.81 11.61 14.17
N ASP A 9 10.67 12.24 14.44
CA ASP A 9 9.56 11.58 15.14
C ASP A 9 8.91 10.53 14.24
N LEU A 10 8.98 9.26 14.63
CA LEU A 10 8.32 8.15 13.94
C LEU A 10 7.24 7.49 14.80
N THR A 11 6.67 8.18 15.79
CA THR A 11 5.54 7.68 16.60
C THR A 11 4.23 7.67 15.82
N GLY A 12 3.33 6.74 16.17
CA GLY A 12 2.05 6.50 15.48
C GLY A 12 2.11 5.30 14.53
N GLY A 13 1.17 5.21 13.59
CA GLY A 13 1.04 4.06 12.68
C GLY A 13 0.49 2.82 13.37
N TYR A 14 0.36 1.74 12.63
CA TYR A 14 -0.11 0.45 13.17
C TYR A 14 1.04 -0.51 13.43
N TYR A 15 0.90 -1.32 14.47
CA TYR A 15 1.61 -2.60 14.53
C TYR A 15 1.03 -3.55 13.49
N ASP A 16 1.86 -4.41 12.94
CA ASP A 16 1.51 -5.19 11.74
C ASP A 16 0.51 -6.32 12.03
N ALA A 17 0.80 -7.17 13.01
CA ALA A 17 -0.02 -8.34 13.31
C ALA A 17 -0.21 -8.55 14.82
N GLY A 18 0.29 -9.67 15.34
CA GLY A 18 0.36 -9.95 16.78
C GLY A 18 1.66 -9.47 17.44
N ASP A 19 2.54 -8.86 16.64
CA ASP A 19 3.82 -8.29 17.03
C ASP A 19 3.73 -6.76 17.20
N TYR A 20 4.87 -6.11 17.41
CA TYR A 20 4.98 -4.65 17.56
C TYR A 20 5.93 -4.02 16.53
N VAL A 21 6.30 -4.75 15.49
CA VAL A 21 7.01 -4.17 14.34
C VAL A 21 6.03 -3.33 13.53
N LYS A 22 6.53 -2.22 13.01
CA LYS A 22 5.80 -1.38 12.05
C LYS A 22 6.35 -1.65 10.66
N PHE A 23 5.80 -2.65 9.97
CA PHE A 23 6.16 -2.93 8.58
C PHE A 23 5.43 -1.97 7.63
N GLY A 24 6.18 -1.09 6.97
CA GLY A 24 5.62 -0.01 6.16
C GLY A 24 4.88 -0.50 4.91
N PHE A 25 5.35 -1.59 4.28
CA PHE A 25 4.77 -2.07 3.02
C PHE A 25 3.32 -2.60 3.20
N PRO A 26 3.05 -3.58 4.08
CA PRO A 26 1.67 -4.02 4.36
C PRO A 26 0.81 -2.93 5.02
N MET A 27 1.41 -2.02 5.81
CA MET A 27 0.68 -0.89 6.41
C MET A 27 0.21 0.11 5.35
N ALA A 28 1.04 0.45 4.37
CA ALA A 28 0.68 1.30 3.25
C ALA A 28 -0.42 0.65 2.39
N TYR A 29 -0.28 -0.63 2.07
CA TYR A 29 -1.32 -1.41 1.37
C TYR A 29 -2.67 -1.34 2.11
N THR A 30 -2.65 -1.54 3.43
CA THR A 30 -3.85 -1.45 4.28
C THR A 30 -4.50 -0.07 4.16
N ALA A 31 -3.71 1.00 4.23
CA ALA A 31 -4.22 2.36 4.06
C ALA A 31 -4.82 2.59 2.67
N THR A 32 -4.17 2.11 1.59
CA THR A 32 -4.71 2.24 0.24
C THR A 32 -6.05 1.53 0.09
N VAL A 33 -6.18 0.30 0.59
CA VAL A 33 -7.44 -0.48 0.47
C VAL A 33 -8.56 0.11 1.33
N LEU A 34 -8.26 0.57 2.56
CA LEU A 34 -9.22 1.28 3.39
C LEU A 34 -9.70 2.57 2.72
N ALA A 35 -8.77 3.37 2.18
CA ALA A 35 -9.10 4.57 1.42
C ALA A 35 -9.94 4.24 0.18
N TRP A 36 -9.61 3.17 -0.55
CA TRP A 36 -10.38 2.75 -1.71
C TRP A 36 -11.84 2.44 -1.35
N GLY A 37 -12.07 1.69 -0.27
CA GLY A 37 -13.42 1.44 0.25
C GLY A 37 -14.16 2.72 0.63
N LEU A 38 -13.48 3.67 1.29
CA LEU A 38 -14.08 4.97 1.65
C LEU A 38 -14.40 5.84 0.43
N VAL A 39 -13.63 5.74 -0.64
CA VAL A 39 -13.87 6.49 -1.89
C VAL A 39 -15.01 5.88 -2.69
N ASP A 40 -15.02 4.56 -2.88
CA ASP A 40 -15.98 3.89 -3.76
C ASP A 40 -17.28 3.48 -3.07
N HIS A 41 -17.26 3.31 -1.75
CA HIS A 41 -18.41 2.87 -0.97
C HIS A 41 -18.71 3.76 0.26
N PRO A 42 -18.65 5.12 0.17
CA PRO A 42 -18.88 5.98 1.33
C PRO A 42 -20.30 5.83 1.93
N ALA A 43 -21.28 5.45 1.11
CA ALA A 43 -22.65 5.18 1.55
C ALA A 43 -22.74 4.01 2.55
N GLY A 44 -21.88 2.99 2.41
CA GLY A 44 -21.83 1.86 3.34
C GLY A 44 -21.37 2.31 4.73
N TYR A 45 -20.26 3.06 4.79
CA TYR A 45 -19.76 3.66 6.03
C TYR A 45 -20.76 4.62 6.68
N SER A 46 -21.42 5.45 5.86
CA SER A 46 -22.42 6.43 6.35
C SER A 46 -23.64 5.73 6.93
N SER A 47 -24.17 4.71 6.25
CA SER A 47 -25.35 3.96 6.70
C SER A 47 -25.08 3.18 7.98
N ALA A 48 -23.82 2.74 8.19
CA ALA A 48 -23.38 2.10 9.42
C ALA A 48 -23.02 3.10 10.53
N GLY A 49 -23.04 4.42 10.27
CA GLY A 49 -22.69 5.44 11.28
C GLY A 49 -21.21 5.51 11.62
N VAL A 50 -20.32 4.97 10.78
CA VAL A 50 -18.88 4.82 11.04
C VAL A 50 -17.99 5.57 10.05
N LEU A 51 -18.54 6.50 9.26
CA LEU A 51 -17.76 7.26 8.26
C LEU A 51 -16.59 8.02 8.88
N ASP A 52 -16.81 8.70 10.01
CA ASP A 52 -15.75 9.44 10.68
C ASP A 52 -14.74 8.51 11.36
N ASP A 53 -15.15 7.33 11.82
CA ASP A 53 -14.22 6.35 12.36
C ASP A 53 -13.37 5.69 11.26
N GLY A 54 -13.96 5.44 10.09
CA GLY A 54 -13.20 5.01 8.90
C GLY A 54 -12.15 6.06 8.50
N ARG A 55 -12.52 7.35 8.52
CA ARG A 55 -11.57 8.45 8.30
C ARG A 55 -10.47 8.49 9.35
N LYS A 56 -10.79 8.32 10.64
CA LYS A 56 -9.77 8.26 11.71
C LYS A 56 -8.82 7.08 11.54
N ALA A 57 -9.35 5.91 11.20
CA ALA A 57 -8.55 4.70 10.96
C ALA A 57 -7.55 4.90 9.81
N LEU A 58 -7.97 5.57 8.73
CA LEU A 58 -7.09 5.94 7.63
C LEU A 58 -6.07 7.01 8.04
N LYS A 59 -6.53 8.07 8.72
CA LYS A 59 -5.68 9.19 9.15
C LYS A 59 -4.55 8.75 10.08
N TRP A 60 -4.82 7.76 10.94
CA TRP A 60 -3.82 7.20 11.86
C TRP A 60 -2.58 6.67 11.13
N VAL A 61 -2.80 6.03 9.98
CA VAL A 61 -1.71 5.53 9.14
C VAL A 61 -1.08 6.67 8.35
N THR A 62 -1.89 7.51 7.69
CA THR A 62 -1.33 8.55 6.81
C THR A 62 -0.57 9.63 7.57
N ASP A 63 -0.93 9.93 8.83
CA ASP A 63 -0.12 10.79 9.70
C ASP A 63 1.27 10.19 9.94
N TYR A 64 1.36 8.88 10.14
CA TYR A 64 2.65 8.19 10.27
C TYR A 64 3.42 8.14 8.94
N LEU A 65 2.77 7.89 7.82
CA LEU A 65 3.43 7.88 6.51
C LEU A 65 4.00 9.26 6.14
N ILE A 66 3.32 10.35 6.51
CA ILE A 66 3.84 11.73 6.38
C ILE A 66 5.12 11.89 7.22
N LYS A 67 5.11 11.45 8.48
CA LYS A 67 6.30 11.49 9.36
C LYS A 67 7.46 10.66 8.82
N ALA A 68 7.16 9.49 8.26
CA ALA A 68 8.16 8.57 7.70
C ALA A 68 8.82 9.10 6.43
N HIS A 69 8.12 9.95 5.66
CA HIS A 69 8.65 10.62 4.47
C HIS A 69 9.38 11.92 4.86
N VAL A 70 10.63 11.77 5.31
CA VAL A 70 11.43 12.85 5.93
C VAL A 70 12.12 13.78 4.91
N SER A 71 12.29 13.32 3.67
CA SER A 71 12.82 14.11 2.54
C SER A 71 12.32 13.53 1.23
N LYS A 72 12.32 14.32 0.14
CA LYS A 72 11.72 13.96 -1.16
C LYS A 72 12.05 12.55 -1.68
N ASN A 73 13.26 12.06 -1.38
CA ASN A 73 13.75 10.75 -1.81
C ASN A 73 14.24 9.91 -0.60
N GLU A 74 13.63 10.07 0.57
CA GLU A 74 13.96 9.32 1.78
C GLU A 74 12.69 8.95 2.55
N LEU A 75 12.47 7.64 2.74
CA LEU A 75 11.27 7.09 3.38
C LEU A 75 11.66 6.01 4.41
N TYR A 76 11.27 6.19 5.66
CA TYR A 76 11.34 5.14 6.67
C TYR A 76 10.29 4.07 6.39
N GLY A 77 10.75 2.84 6.16
CA GLY A 77 9.92 1.69 5.81
C GLY A 77 9.65 0.76 6.97
N GLN A 78 10.40 0.87 8.07
CA GLN A 78 10.25 -0.02 9.20
C GLN A 78 10.72 0.60 10.52
N VAL A 79 9.99 0.33 11.60
CA VAL A 79 10.44 0.58 12.97
C VAL A 79 10.25 -0.67 13.82
N GLY A 80 11.33 -1.07 14.51
CA GLY A 80 11.42 -2.35 15.21
C GLY A 80 12.25 -3.35 14.41
N ASP A 81 13.10 -4.11 15.10
CA ASP A 81 13.75 -5.29 14.56
C ASP A 81 12.88 -6.50 14.87
N GLY A 82 12.45 -7.23 13.85
CA GLY A 82 11.56 -8.39 13.98
C GLY A 82 12.08 -9.50 14.88
N ASP A 83 13.38 -9.81 14.91
CA ASP A 83 13.88 -10.86 15.81
C ASP A 83 13.79 -10.41 17.27
N ALA A 84 14.22 -9.17 17.56
CA ALA A 84 14.15 -8.61 18.90
C ALA A 84 12.71 -8.38 19.38
N ASP A 85 11.83 -7.96 18.48
CA ASP A 85 10.42 -7.71 18.75
C ASP A 85 9.67 -9.03 18.99
N HIS A 86 9.86 -10.04 18.13
CA HIS A 86 9.19 -11.34 18.23
C HIS A 86 9.73 -12.21 19.37
N ALA A 87 10.94 -11.92 19.88
CA ALA A 87 11.46 -12.53 21.10
C ALA A 87 10.75 -12.05 22.38
N TYR A 88 9.92 -11.01 22.30
CA TYR A 88 9.18 -10.45 23.42
C TYR A 88 7.67 -10.76 23.31
N TRP A 89 7.08 -11.22 24.41
CA TRP A 89 5.63 -11.43 24.52
C TRP A 89 5.10 -10.67 25.74
N GLY A 90 4.27 -9.65 25.50
CA GLY A 90 3.80 -8.80 26.58
C GLY A 90 2.80 -7.76 26.12
N ARG A 91 2.88 -6.55 26.69
CA ARG A 91 2.10 -5.40 26.21
C ARG A 91 3.05 -4.41 25.55
N PRO A 92 2.63 -3.68 24.51
CA PRO A 92 3.52 -2.77 23.79
C PRO A 92 4.11 -1.67 24.67
N GLU A 93 3.39 -1.21 25.70
CA GLU A 93 3.87 -0.21 26.66
C GLU A 93 5.00 -0.70 27.57
N ASP A 94 5.18 -2.02 27.69
CA ASP A 94 6.18 -2.66 28.54
C ASP A 94 7.45 -3.08 27.74
N MET A 95 7.53 -2.73 26.45
CA MET A 95 8.70 -2.99 25.61
C MET A 95 9.92 -2.19 26.08
N THR A 96 11.05 -2.87 26.30
CA THR A 96 12.33 -2.25 26.68
C THR A 96 13.47 -2.47 25.68
N MET A 97 13.27 -3.30 24.66
CA MET A 97 14.26 -3.55 23.62
C MET A 97 14.45 -2.32 22.71
N ALA A 98 15.59 -2.28 22.00
CA ALA A 98 15.82 -1.27 20.98
C ALA A 98 14.85 -1.47 19.81
N ARG A 99 14.28 -0.37 19.30
CA ARG A 99 13.37 -0.36 18.13
C ARG A 99 14.02 0.45 16.99
N PRO A 100 14.97 -0.14 16.25
CA PRO A 100 15.68 0.57 15.17
C PRO A 100 14.73 0.99 14.04
N ALA A 101 15.07 2.08 13.37
CA ALA A 101 14.35 2.58 12.21
C ALA A 101 15.16 2.38 10.92
N TYR A 102 14.52 1.78 9.92
CA TYR A 102 15.13 1.47 8.64
C TYR A 102 14.45 2.26 7.53
N LYS A 103 15.25 2.73 6.57
CA LYS A 103 14.81 3.60 5.49
C LYS A 103 15.33 3.16 4.14
N ILE A 104 14.59 3.52 3.11
CA ILE A 104 15.04 3.55 1.71
C ILE A 104 15.43 4.98 1.32
N ASP A 105 16.37 5.08 0.40
CA ASP A 105 16.93 6.33 -0.10
C ASP A 105 17.41 6.16 -1.56
N THR A 106 18.03 7.18 -2.16
CA THR A 106 18.50 7.13 -3.55
C THR A 106 19.59 6.07 -3.81
N SER A 107 20.33 5.65 -2.79
CA SER A 107 21.37 4.61 -2.87
C SER A 107 20.85 3.22 -2.52
N ARG A 108 19.74 3.15 -1.78
CA ARG A 108 19.08 1.94 -1.32
C ARG A 108 17.58 2.06 -1.64
N PRO A 109 17.19 1.87 -2.91
CA PRO A 109 15.83 2.15 -3.38
C PRO A 109 14.78 1.16 -2.86
N GLY A 110 13.51 1.53 -2.98
CA GLY A 110 12.36 0.67 -2.69
C GLY A 110 11.11 1.18 -3.39
N SER A 111 11.00 0.90 -4.68
CA SER A 111 9.92 1.34 -5.55
C SER A 111 8.56 0.81 -5.13
N ASP A 112 8.53 -0.40 -4.60
CA ASP A 112 7.34 -1.05 -4.05
C ASP A 112 6.81 -0.31 -2.83
N LEU A 113 7.64 -0.16 -1.79
CA LEU A 113 7.29 0.55 -0.56
C LEU A 113 6.92 2.01 -0.83
N ALA A 114 7.73 2.73 -1.60
CA ALA A 114 7.46 4.13 -1.93
C ALA A 114 6.23 4.27 -2.85
N GLY A 115 6.02 3.32 -3.77
CA GLY A 115 4.86 3.27 -4.65
C GLY A 115 3.55 3.03 -3.89
N GLU A 116 3.48 1.99 -3.06
CA GLU A 116 2.28 1.71 -2.26
C GLU A 116 2.01 2.85 -1.25
N THR A 117 3.06 3.45 -0.67
CA THR A 117 2.90 4.64 0.19
C THR A 117 2.34 5.83 -0.60
N ALA A 118 2.81 6.06 -1.83
CA ALA A 118 2.26 7.08 -2.70
C ALA A 118 0.79 6.80 -3.06
N ALA A 119 0.44 5.54 -3.35
CA ALA A 119 -0.93 5.11 -3.60
C ALA A 119 -1.84 5.39 -2.40
N ALA A 120 -1.40 5.02 -1.19
CA ALA A 120 -2.13 5.25 0.06
C ALA A 120 -2.43 6.73 0.29
N LEU A 121 -1.40 7.58 0.15
CA LEU A 121 -1.52 9.02 0.35
C LEU A 121 -2.38 9.69 -0.74
N ALA A 122 -2.25 9.26 -2.00
CA ALA A 122 -3.09 9.74 -3.09
C ALA A 122 -4.55 9.34 -2.88
N ALA A 123 -4.83 8.08 -2.55
CA ALA A 123 -6.18 7.60 -2.25
C ALA A 123 -6.80 8.35 -1.05
N ALA A 124 -6.04 8.52 0.02
CA ALA A 124 -6.48 9.27 1.20
C ALA A 124 -6.76 10.74 0.89
N SER A 125 -5.98 11.38 0.00
CA SER A 125 -6.26 12.77 -0.41
C SER A 125 -7.65 12.94 -1.00
N ILE A 126 -8.19 11.92 -1.69
CA ILE A 126 -9.56 11.91 -2.21
C ILE A 126 -10.57 11.85 -1.06
N VAL A 127 -10.35 10.98 -0.06
CA VAL A 127 -11.22 10.83 1.11
C VAL A 127 -11.37 12.13 1.89
N PHE A 128 -10.25 12.85 2.09
CA PHE A 128 -10.24 14.08 2.89
C PHE A 128 -10.55 15.36 2.11
N LYS A 129 -10.57 15.33 0.76
CA LYS A 129 -10.69 16.52 -0.09
C LYS A 129 -11.80 17.50 0.32
N SER A 130 -12.98 16.99 0.69
CA SER A 130 -14.14 17.80 1.06
C SER A 130 -14.27 18.11 2.55
N THR A 131 -13.52 17.43 3.41
CA THR A 131 -13.64 17.55 4.87
C THR A 131 -12.42 18.21 5.53
N ASP A 132 -11.25 18.04 4.93
CA ASP A 132 -10.00 18.71 5.31
C ASP A 132 -9.12 18.88 4.06
N SER A 133 -9.36 19.95 3.31
CA SER A 133 -8.65 20.23 2.07
C SER A 133 -7.16 20.52 2.29
N ASN A 134 -6.79 21.06 3.45
CA ASN A 134 -5.39 21.33 3.78
C ASN A 134 -4.63 20.03 3.97
N TYR A 135 -5.19 19.10 4.76
CA TYR A 135 -4.62 17.78 4.92
C TYR A 135 -4.58 17.01 3.59
N ALA A 136 -5.64 17.07 2.78
CA ALA A 136 -5.66 16.47 1.45
C ALA A 136 -4.53 17.00 0.54
N ASN A 137 -4.24 18.30 0.59
CA ASN A 137 -3.13 18.89 -0.15
C ASN A 137 -1.76 18.39 0.36
N THR A 138 -1.58 18.31 1.69
CA THR A 138 -0.37 17.73 2.29
C THR A 138 -0.16 16.29 1.82
N LEU A 139 -1.20 15.44 1.94
CA LEU A 139 -1.17 14.05 1.49
C LEU A 139 -0.73 13.96 0.02
N LEU A 140 -1.33 14.78 -0.84
CA LEU A 140 -1.04 14.77 -2.27
C LEU A 140 0.40 15.24 -2.57
N THR A 141 0.94 16.21 -1.83
CA THR A 141 2.35 16.62 -1.97
C THR A 141 3.31 15.46 -1.68
N HIS A 142 3.11 14.75 -0.57
CA HIS A 142 3.94 13.59 -0.23
C HIS A 142 3.74 12.45 -1.25
N ALA A 143 2.52 12.20 -1.70
CA ALA A 143 2.22 11.16 -2.70
C ALA A 143 2.98 11.38 -4.01
N LYS A 144 2.97 12.60 -4.54
CA LYS A 144 3.67 12.94 -5.79
C LYS A 144 5.18 12.74 -5.67
N GLN A 145 5.76 13.22 -4.58
CA GLN A 145 7.19 13.09 -4.31
C GLN A 145 7.62 11.63 -4.16
N LEU A 146 6.85 10.82 -3.41
CA LEU A 146 7.16 9.40 -3.24
C LEU A 146 7.00 8.59 -4.52
N PHE A 147 6.03 8.95 -5.38
CA PHE A 147 5.94 8.34 -6.71
C PHE A 147 7.14 8.70 -7.58
N ASP A 148 7.56 9.97 -7.60
CA ASP A 148 8.76 10.39 -8.33
C ASP A 148 10.00 9.64 -7.80
N PHE A 149 10.15 9.50 -6.49
CA PHE A 149 11.21 8.72 -5.87
C PHE A 149 11.16 7.25 -6.30
N ALA A 150 10.00 6.59 -6.17
CA ALA A 150 9.79 5.20 -6.54
C ALA A 150 10.11 4.94 -8.03
N ASN A 151 9.68 5.86 -8.90
CA ASN A 151 9.80 5.71 -10.34
C ASN A 151 11.19 6.06 -10.88
N ASN A 152 11.93 6.96 -10.23
CA ASN A 152 13.28 7.36 -10.65
C ASN A 152 14.39 6.48 -10.06
N TYR A 153 14.16 5.87 -8.89
CA TYR A 153 15.13 5.02 -8.20
C TYR A 153 14.54 3.62 -8.03
N ARG A 154 14.79 2.76 -9.03
CA ARG A 154 14.15 1.45 -9.15
C ARG A 154 14.82 0.39 -8.28
N GLY A 155 14.04 -0.32 -7.48
CA GLY A 155 14.50 -1.49 -6.72
C GLY A 155 13.45 -1.99 -5.74
N LYS A 156 13.67 -3.18 -5.18
CA LYS A 156 12.81 -3.73 -4.14
C LYS A 156 13.21 -3.20 -2.77
N TYR A 157 12.25 -2.78 -1.95
CA TYR A 157 12.60 -2.24 -0.63
C TYR A 157 13.25 -3.29 0.27
N SER A 158 12.88 -4.57 0.12
CA SER A 158 13.42 -5.66 0.94
C SER A 158 14.89 -5.99 0.65
N ASP A 159 15.41 -5.53 -0.50
CA ASP A 159 16.86 -5.59 -0.79
C ASP A 159 17.62 -4.47 -0.05
N SER A 160 16.93 -3.38 0.29
CA SER A 160 17.46 -2.20 0.97
C SER A 160 17.27 -2.23 2.49
N ILE A 161 16.09 -2.65 2.94
CA ILE A 161 15.70 -2.94 4.31
C ILE A 161 15.68 -4.45 4.46
N THR A 162 16.87 -5.05 4.52
CA THR A 162 17.04 -6.52 4.53
C THR A 162 16.39 -7.21 5.72
N GLN A 163 16.18 -6.48 6.83
CA GLN A 163 15.42 -6.97 7.97
C GLN A 163 14.05 -7.49 7.53
N ALA A 164 13.35 -6.74 6.68
CA ALA A 164 12.00 -7.08 6.22
C ALA A 164 11.95 -8.31 5.30
N SER A 165 13.08 -8.76 4.74
CA SER A 165 13.13 -9.84 3.76
C SER A 165 12.66 -11.20 4.31
N ASN A 166 12.71 -11.41 5.62
CA ASN A 166 12.21 -12.62 6.26
C ASN A 166 10.72 -12.54 6.65
N PHE A 167 10.08 -11.38 6.46
CA PHE A 167 8.71 -11.10 6.91
C PHE A 167 7.81 -10.68 5.74
N TYR A 168 8.15 -9.56 5.11
CA TYR A 168 7.43 -8.93 4.01
C TYR A 168 8.36 -8.68 2.83
N SER A 169 9.00 -9.74 2.32
CA SER A 169 9.83 -9.66 1.12
C SER A 169 8.99 -9.29 -0.09
N SER A 170 9.51 -8.40 -0.93
CA SER A 170 8.84 -8.00 -2.16
C SER A 170 9.11 -8.98 -3.31
N SER A 171 8.04 -9.47 -3.94
CA SER A 171 8.15 -10.37 -5.09
C SER A 171 8.58 -9.64 -6.37
N ASP A 172 7.99 -8.50 -6.66
CA ASP A 172 8.33 -7.58 -7.76
C ASP A 172 7.72 -6.21 -7.42
N TYR A 173 8.32 -5.11 -7.87
CA TYR A 173 7.86 -3.74 -7.56
C TYR A 173 7.08 -3.09 -8.71
N LYS A 174 7.05 -3.71 -9.89
CA LYS A 174 6.59 -3.06 -11.13
C LYS A 174 5.12 -2.70 -11.10
N ASP A 175 4.29 -3.55 -10.49
CA ASP A 175 2.87 -3.32 -10.28
C ASP A 175 2.60 -2.15 -9.34
N GLU A 176 3.45 -1.92 -8.34
CA GLU A 176 3.32 -0.75 -7.45
C GLU A 176 3.50 0.58 -8.15
N LEU A 177 4.37 0.63 -9.16
CA LEU A 177 4.54 1.85 -9.95
C LEU A 177 3.29 2.16 -10.76
N VAL A 178 2.64 1.15 -11.33
CA VAL A 178 1.39 1.33 -12.07
C VAL A 178 0.27 1.68 -11.10
N TRP A 179 0.17 0.98 -9.98
CA TRP A 179 -0.80 1.21 -8.92
C TRP A 179 -0.77 2.64 -8.38
N ALA A 180 0.42 3.14 -8.01
CA ALA A 180 0.63 4.50 -7.56
C ALA A 180 0.25 5.54 -8.63
N ALA A 181 0.64 5.32 -9.88
CA ALA A 181 0.29 6.22 -10.99
C ALA A 181 -1.23 6.28 -11.22
N VAL A 182 -1.94 5.15 -11.14
CA VAL A 182 -3.40 5.10 -11.26
C VAL A 182 -4.08 5.89 -10.14
N TRP A 183 -3.62 5.75 -8.90
CA TRP A 183 -4.15 6.51 -7.76
C TRP A 183 -3.86 8.01 -7.86
N LEU A 184 -2.65 8.39 -8.30
CA LEU A 184 -2.30 9.78 -8.54
C LEU A 184 -3.16 10.41 -9.64
N TYR A 185 -3.40 9.70 -10.74
CA TYR A 185 -4.36 10.16 -11.75
C TYR A 185 -5.74 10.39 -11.11
N ARG A 186 -6.23 9.42 -10.35
CA ARG A 186 -7.54 9.49 -9.71
C ARG A 186 -7.67 10.66 -8.73
N ALA A 187 -6.59 10.98 -8.02
CA ALA A 187 -6.55 12.09 -7.05
C ALA A 187 -6.44 13.48 -7.70
N THR A 188 -5.76 13.56 -8.85
CA THR A 188 -5.37 14.84 -9.47
C THR A 188 -6.14 15.19 -10.73
N ASN A 189 -6.70 14.19 -11.42
CA ASN A 189 -7.17 14.28 -12.80
C ASN A 189 -6.09 14.76 -13.79
N ASP A 190 -4.81 14.62 -13.44
CA ASP A 190 -3.68 14.97 -14.31
C ASP A 190 -3.39 13.80 -15.25
N GLN A 191 -3.65 14.03 -16.54
CA GLN A 191 -3.52 13.01 -17.59
C GLN A 191 -2.10 12.42 -17.70
N THR A 192 -1.08 13.13 -17.23
CA THR A 192 0.31 12.62 -17.23
C THR A 192 0.45 11.35 -16.40
N TYR A 193 -0.28 11.21 -15.29
CA TYR A 193 -0.25 10.00 -14.47
C TYR A 193 -0.96 8.82 -15.13
N LEU A 194 -2.08 9.04 -15.83
CA LEU A 194 -2.76 7.97 -16.57
C LEU A 194 -1.90 7.49 -17.75
N THR A 195 -1.31 8.41 -18.51
CA THR A 195 -0.38 8.06 -19.59
C THR A 195 0.84 7.29 -19.05
N THR A 196 1.38 7.72 -17.90
CA THR A 196 2.46 7.00 -17.22
C THR A 196 2.02 5.60 -16.77
N ALA A 197 0.84 5.46 -16.17
CA ALA A 197 0.31 4.17 -15.72
C ALA A 197 0.18 3.17 -16.89
N GLU A 198 -0.45 3.57 -17.99
CA GLU A 198 -0.62 2.68 -19.15
C GLU A 198 0.71 2.33 -19.82
N LYS A 199 1.64 3.29 -19.89
CA LYS A 199 2.99 3.06 -20.41
C LYS A 199 3.76 2.06 -19.55
N LEU A 200 3.79 2.26 -18.23
CA LEU A 200 4.46 1.35 -17.29
C LEU A 200 3.82 -0.04 -17.31
N TYR A 201 2.48 -0.13 -17.36
CA TYR A 201 1.78 -1.40 -17.48
C TYR A 201 2.26 -2.22 -18.69
N SER A 202 2.36 -1.58 -19.85
CA SER A 202 2.85 -2.22 -21.08
C SER A 202 4.35 -2.54 -21.03
N ASP A 203 5.19 -1.54 -20.72
CA ASP A 203 6.64 -1.65 -20.80
C ASP A 203 7.23 -2.64 -19.77
N LEU A 204 6.55 -2.78 -18.63
CA LEU A 204 6.96 -3.70 -17.56
C LEU A 204 6.29 -5.07 -17.69
N GLY A 205 5.45 -5.28 -18.71
CA GLY A 205 4.88 -6.59 -19.07
C GLY A 205 3.75 -7.07 -18.18
N LEU A 206 3.05 -6.17 -17.48
CA LEU A 206 2.00 -6.53 -16.51
C LEU A 206 0.80 -7.21 -17.17
N GLN A 207 0.54 -6.96 -18.46
CA GLN A 207 -0.50 -7.66 -19.22
C GLN A 207 -0.36 -9.19 -19.21
N SER A 208 0.86 -9.68 -19.02
CA SER A 208 1.17 -11.11 -18.99
C SER A 208 1.15 -11.70 -17.57
N TRP A 209 0.96 -10.87 -16.54
CA TRP A 209 0.89 -11.36 -15.17
C TRP A 209 -0.43 -12.08 -14.91
N ASN A 210 -0.38 -13.07 -14.02
CA ASN A 210 -1.56 -13.74 -13.49
C ASN A 210 -2.27 -12.82 -12.50
N GLY A 211 -3.60 -12.93 -12.42
CA GLY A 211 -4.39 -12.13 -11.49
C GLY A 211 -4.08 -12.41 -10.02
N GLY A 212 -4.29 -11.41 -9.18
CA GLY A 212 -4.01 -11.43 -7.75
C GLY A 212 -4.15 -10.05 -7.14
N PHE A 213 -4.55 -10.00 -5.87
CA PHE A 213 -4.60 -8.77 -5.08
C PHE A 213 -4.28 -9.05 -3.62
N THR A 214 -3.08 -8.66 -3.18
CA THR A 214 -2.53 -8.89 -1.83
C THR A 214 -1.64 -7.71 -1.46
N TRP A 215 -1.02 -7.68 -0.27
CA TRP A 215 -0.02 -6.65 0.04
C TRP A 215 1.21 -6.66 -0.88
N ASP A 216 1.51 -7.77 -1.56
CA ASP A 216 2.69 -7.95 -2.41
C ASP A 216 2.36 -7.95 -3.92
N THR A 217 1.08 -7.92 -4.29
CA THR A 217 0.65 -7.98 -5.69
C THR A 217 -0.60 -7.16 -5.91
N LYS A 218 -0.55 -6.18 -6.81
CA LYS A 218 -1.62 -5.21 -7.10
C LYS A 218 -2.30 -5.43 -8.44
N ILE A 219 -1.85 -6.39 -9.24
CA ILE A 219 -2.20 -6.49 -10.67
C ILE A 219 -3.72 -6.45 -10.93
N SER A 220 -4.53 -7.22 -10.20
CA SER A 220 -5.98 -7.19 -10.41
C SER A 220 -6.63 -5.90 -9.93
N GLY A 221 -6.03 -5.23 -8.93
CA GLY A 221 -6.41 -3.88 -8.49
C GLY A 221 -6.10 -2.82 -9.55
N VAL A 222 -4.92 -2.89 -10.16
CA VAL A 222 -4.49 -2.03 -11.27
C VAL A 222 -5.46 -2.19 -12.45
N GLU A 223 -5.73 -3.42 -12.86
CA GLU A 223 -6.58 -3.72 -14.01
C GLU A 223 -8.03 -3.27 -13.81
N VAL A 224 -8.61 -3.47 -12.62
CA VAL A 224 -9.99 -3.02 -12.36
C VAL A 224 -10.10 -1.50 -12.30
N LEU A 225 -9.12 -0.80 -11.73
CA LEU A 225 -9.11 0.66 -11.73
C LEU A 225 -8.92 1.22 -13.15
N LEU A 226 -7.98 0.68 -13.93
CA LEU A 226 -7.76 1.09 -15.32
C LEU A 226 -8.98 0.79 -16.20
N ALA A 227 -9.65 -0.36 -16.00
CA ALA A 227 -10.91 -0.67 -16.68
C ALA A 227 -12.01 0.35 -16.38
N LYS A 228 -12.15 0.75 -15.10
CA LYS A 228 -13.13 1.76 -14.65
C LYS A 228 -12.82 3.15 -15.21
N ILE A 229 -11.55 3.54 -15.20
CA ILE A 229 -11.09 4.88 -15.63
C ILE A 229 -11.16 5.04 -17.15
N THR A 230 -10.68 4.05 -17.89
CA THR A 230 -10.46 4.18 -19.34
C THR A 230 -11.59 3.57 -20.18
N GLY A 231 -12.37 2.65 -19.60
CA GLY A 231 -13.36 1.87 -20.33
C GLY A 231 -12.77 0.89 -21.35
N LYS A 232 -11.45 0.77 -21.48
CA LYS A 232 -10.78 -0.07 -22.49
C LYS A 232 -11.09 -1.55 -22.26
N GLN A 233 -11.41 -2.24 -23.35
CA GLN A 233 -11.81 -3.65 -23.30
C GLN A 233 -10.68 -4.57 -22.81
N ALA A 234 -9.43 -4.27 -23.16
CA ALA A 234 -8.27 -5.06 -22.74
C ALA A 234 -8.18 -5.23 -21.21
N TYR A 235 -8.43 -4.18 -20.42
CA TYR A 235 -8.43 -4.28 -18.96
C TYR A 235 -9.67 -5.02 -18.43
N LYS A 236 -10.84 -4.79 -19.05
CA LYS A 236 -12.08 -5.50 -18.69
C LYS A 236 -11.94 -7.00 -18.90
N ASP A 237 -11.30 -7.43 -19.99
CA ASP A 237 -11.07 -8.83 -20.31
C ASP A 237 -10.15 -9.50 -19.27
N LYS A 238 -9.11 -8.80 -18.80
CA LYS A 238 -8.23 -9.29 -17.73
C LYS A 238 -8.98 -9.46 -16.41
N VAL A 239 -9.76 -8.46 -15.99
CA VAL A 239 -10.59 -8.53 -14.79
C VAL A 239 -11.60 -9.67 -14.88
N LYS A 240 -12.32 -9.78 -16.02
CA LYS A 240 -13.28 -10.85 -16.25
C LYS A 240 -12.61 -12.22 -16.18
N GLY A 241 -11.46 -12.39 -16.86
CA GLY A 241 -10.72 -13.64 -16.84
C GLY A 241 -10.31 -14.07 -15.43
N TYR A 242 -9.86 -13.13 -14.60
CA TYR A 242 -9.53 -13.41 -13.20
C TYR A 242 -10.78 -13.79 -12.38
N CYS A 243 -11.89 -13.05 -12.50
CA CYS A 243 -13.13 -13.38 -11.81
C CYS A 243 -13.71 -14.75 -12.23
N ASP A 244 -13.68 -15.06 -13.53
CA ASP A 244 -14.10 -16.37 -14.06
C ASP A 244 -13.23 -17.49 -13.50
N TYR A 245 -11.91 -17.29 -13.41
CA TYR A 245 -10.99 -18.26 -12.81
C TYR A 245 -11.30 -18.48 -11.32
N ILE A 246 -11.41 -17.41 -10.53
CA ILE A 246 -11.68 -17.51 -9.08
C ILE A 246 -13.02 -18.21 -8.80
N SER A 247 -14.07 -17.85 -9.54
CA SER A 247 -15.40 -18.43 -9.37
C SER A 247 -15.48 -19.87 -9.88
N GLY A 248 -14.97 -20.14 -11.08
CA GLY A 248 -15.17 -21.41 -11.78
C GLY A 248 -14.11 -22.48 -11.54
N SER A 249 -12.83 -22.10 -11.39
CA SER A 249 -11.72 -23.06 -11.45
C SER A 249 -10.84 -23.09 -10.21
N GLN A 250 -10.73 -21.98 -9.47
CA GLN A 250 -9.89 -21.94 -8.29
C GLN A 250 -10.37 -22.94 -7.22
N GLN A 251 -9.41 -23.60 -6.58
CA GLN A 251 -9.64 -24.57 -5.51
C GLN A 251 -10.53 -23.96 -4.42
N LYS A 252 -11.49 -24.75 -3.96
CA LYS A 252 -12.39 -24.41 -2.86
C LYS A 252 -12.35 -25.50 -1.80
N THR A 253 -12.54 -25.11 -0.55
CA THR A 253 -12.79 -26.08 0.54
C THR A 253 -14.13 -26.79 0.30
N PRO A 254 -14.39 -27.93 0.96
CA PRO A 254 -15.68 -28.62 0.87
C PRO A 254 -16.90 -27.77 1.22
N LYS A 255 -16.71 -26.65 1.95
CA LYS A 255 -17.77 -25.70 2.33
C LYS A 255 -17.82 -24.45 1.43
N GLY A 256 -17.08 -24.41 0.33
CA GLY A 256 -17.17 -23.37 -0.68
C GLY A 256 -16.22 -22.18 -0.56
N LEU A 257 -15.44 -22.07 0.53
CA LEU A 257 -14.39 -21.04 0.65
C LEU A 257 -13.34 -21.19 -0.45
N VAL A 258 -13.06 -20.12 -1.21
CA VAL A 258 -11.92 -20.05 -2.16
C VAL A 258 -10.62 -20.19 -1.38
N TYR A 259 -9.82 -21.20 -1.72
CA TYR A 259 -8.56 -21.53 -1.03
C TYR A 259 -7.37 -21.24 -1.96
N ILE A 260 -6.77 -20.07 -1.79
CA ILE A 260 -5.66 -19.59 -2.64
C ILE A 260 -4.30 -19.97 -2.05
N ASP A 261 -4.10 -19.70 -0.76
CA ASP A 261 -2.86 -19.98 -0.05
C ASP A 261 -3.18 -20.40 1.40
N LYS A 262 -2.25 -21.13 2.02
CA LYS A 262 -2.36 -21.50 3.44
C LYS A 262 -2.17 -20.30 4.37
N TRP A 263 -1.44 -19.27 3.95
CA TRP A 263 -1.16 -18.06 4.71
C TRP A 263 -2.23 -17.00 4.48
N GLY A 264 -3.07 -16.81 5.50
CA GLY A 264 -4.17 -15.84 5.43
C GLY A 264 -5.22 -16.24 4.38
N SER A 265 -5.66 -17.50 4.38
CA SER A 265 -6.65 -18.02 3.42
C SER A 265 -7.93 -17.18 3.37
N LEU A 266 -8.43 -16.73 4.51
CA LEU A 266 -9.59 -15.82 4.59
C LEU A 266 -9.27 -14.43 4.05
N ARG A 267 -8.06 -13.90 4.28
CA ARG A 267 -7.62 -12.63 3.70
C ARG A 267 -7.58 -12.70 2.18
N MET A 268 -7.15 -13.83 1.61
CA MET A 268 -7.09 -14.01 0.15
C MET A 268 -8.49 -14.16 -0.48
N ALA A 269 -9.46 -14.66 0.27
CA ALA A 269 -10.82 -14.88 -0.22
C ALA A 269 -11.73 -13.65 -0.10
N ALA A 270 -11.42 -12.74 0.84
CA ALA A 270 -12.12 -11.48 1.06
C ALA A 270 -11.69 -10.43 0.02
#